data_AF-A0A2G5T6Z8-F1
#
_entry.id   AF-A0A2G5T6Z8-F1
#
_cell.length_a   1.000
_cell.length_b   1.000
_cell.length_c   1.000
_cell.angle_alpha   90.00
_cell.angle_beta   90.00
_cell.angle_gamma   90.00
#
_symmetry.space_group_name_H-M   'P 1'
#
loop_
_entity.id
_entity.type
_entity.pdbx_description
1 polymer ?
#
loop_
_entity_poly.entity_id
_entity_poly.type
_entity_poly.pdbx_seq_one_letter_code
_entity_poly.pdbx_strand_id
1 'polypeptide(L)'
;MYFKDCEFFSSCKPYFECAEGLNERLKLAVKTIGAQCKVSKFLFLEFVECDKKIEILNSTCHGNYNPFPNMEKGGTEKCENLMGENDCMRADILKVCGKKHWKRYRKIHIEMAQTMKLCQS
;
A
#
# COMPACT_ATOMS: atom_id res chain seq x y z
N MET A 1 13.63 -6.92 12.06
CA MET A 1 14.69 -6.36 11.20
C MET A 1 14.09 -5.34 10.24
N TYR A 2 13.17 -5.77 9.37
CA TYR A 2 12.47 -4.92 8.38
C TYR A 2 12.05 -3.50 8.84
N PHE A 3 11.34 -3.35 9.97
CA PHE A 3 10.92 -2.02 10.44
C PHE A 3 12.10 -1.13 10.88
N LYS A 4 13.15 -1.72 11.46
CA LYS A 4 14.37 -0.97 11.80
C LYS A 4 15.09 -0.48 10.54
N ASP A 5 15.09 -1.30 9.48
CA ASP A 5 15.66 -0.93 8.19
C ASP A 5 14.85 0.20 7.53
N CYS A 6 13.52 0.17 7.67
CA CYS A 6 12.63 1.26 7.25
C CYS A 6 12.84 2.57 8.03
N GLU A 7 13.08 2.47 9.34
CA GLU A 7 13.41 3.63 10.18
C GLU A 7 14.76 4.23 9.79
N PHE A 8 15.78 3.37 9.62
CA PHE A 8 17.09 3.78 9.13
C PHE A 8 16.99 4.44 7.75
N PHE A 9 16.30 3.82 6.81
CA PHE A 9 16.06 4.40 5.48
C PHE A 9 15.37 5.77 5.56
N SER A 10 14.37 5.91 6.43
CA SER A 10 13.66 7.17 6.63
C SER A 10 14.57 8.26 7.18
N SER A 11 15.55 7.91 8.02
CA SER A 11 16.57 8.86 8.50
C SER A 11 17.51 9.33 7.38
N CYS A 12 17.76 8.49 6.38
CA CYS A 12 18.59 8.81 5.22
C CYS A 12 17.83 9.51 4.09
N LYS A 13 16.49 9.42 4.07
CA LYS A 13 15.64 9.94 3.01
C LYS A 13 15.89 11.42 2.64
N PRO A 14 16.09 12.37 3.58
CA PRO A 14 16.36 13.76 3.24
C PRO A 14 17.63 13.92 2.39
N TYR A 15 18.66 13.11 2.63
CA TYR A 15 19.89 13.14 1.84
C TYR A 15 19.64 12.71 0.40
N PHE A 16 18.80 11.69 0.19
CA PHE A 16 18.42 11.28 -1.16
C PHE A 16 17.54 12.32 -1.86
N GLU A 17 16.67 13.02 -1.14
CA GLU A 17 15.82 14.07 -1.73
C GLU A 17 16.64 15.32 -2.13
N CYS A 18 17.74 15.60 -1.42
CA CYS A 18 18.63 16.72 -1.70
C CYS A 18 19.82 16.39 -2.60
N ALA A 19 20.06 15.11 -2.91
CA ALA A 19 21.21 14.71 -3.71
C ALA A 19 21.05 15.17 -5.18
N GLU A 20 21.98 16.01 -5.63
CA GLU A 20 22.11 16.36 -7.04
C GLU A 20 22.62 15.17 -7.86
N GLY A 21 22.22 15.07 -9.13
CA GLY A 21 22.69 14.02 -10.03
C GLY A 21 22.02 12.65 -9.87
N LEU A 22 21.04 12.49 -8.97
CA LEU A 22 20.25 11.25 -8.95
C LEU A 22 19.45 11.09 -10.25
N ASN A 23 19.62 9.95 -10.91
CA ASN A 23 18.78 9.60 -12.05
C ASN A 23 17.34 9.28 -11.59
N GLU A 24 16.39 9.34 -12.54
CA GLU A 24 14.97 9.13 -12.26
C GLU A 24 14.65 7.73 -11.71
N ARG A 25 15.44 6.70 -12.05
CA ARG A 25 15.25 5.35 -11.48
C ARG A 25 15.56 5.34 -9.99
N LEU A 26 16.64 5.99 -9.57
CA LEU A 26 17.03 6.06 -8.17
C LEU A 26 16.05 6.90 -7.35
N LYS A 27 15.57 8.03 -7.89
CA LYS A 27 14.49 8.82 -7.27
C LYS A 27 13.22 8.00 -7.09
N LEU A 28 12.83 7.22 -8.10
CA LEU A 28 11.68 6.32 -8.02
C LEU A 28 11.89 5.24 -6.95
N ALA A 29 13.06 4.61 -6.91
CA ALA A 29 13.39 3.59 -5.92
C ALA A 29 13.28 4.13 -4.48
N VAL A 30 13.81 5.33 -4.22
CA VAL A 30 13.74 5.98 -2.91
C VAL A 30 12.29 6.22 -2.49
N LYS A 31 11.45 6.73 -3.40
CA LYS A 31 10.01 6.94 -3.13
C LYS A 31 9.28 5.62 -2.88
N THR A 32 9.56 4.59 -3.68
CA THR A 32 8.95 3.27 -3.57
C THR A 32 9.28 2.59 -2.24
N ILE A 33 10.55 2.62 -1.81
CA ILE A 33 10.96 2.06 -0.51
C ILE A 33 10.23 2.77 0.63
N GLY A 34 10.16 4.11 0.58
CA GLY A 34 9.42 4.89 1.58
C GLY A 34 7.92 4.53 1.63
N ALA A 35 7.28 4.35 0.47
CA ALA A 35 5.88 3.94 0.39
C ALA A 35 5.66 2.52 0.93
N GLN A 36 6.52 1.56 0.57
CA GLN A 36 6.47 0.19 1.08
C GLN A 36 6.60 0.15 2.61
N CYS A 37 7.61 0.85 3.16
CA CYS A 37 7.79 0.96 4.60
C CYS A 37 6.54 1.51 5.31
N LYS A 38 5.89 2.53 4.74
CA LYS A 38 4.66 3.10 5.26
C LYS A 38 3.50 2.10 5.24
N VAL A 39 3.31 1.38 4.13
CA VAL A 39 2.23 0.38 3.98
C VAL A 39 2.45 -0.79 4.94
N SER A 40 3.65 -1.34 5.00
CA SER A 40 3.98 -2.45 5.89
C SER A 40 3.81 -2.06 7.36
N LYS A 41 4.24 -0.86 7.77
CA LYS A 41 4.02 -0.37 9.13
C LYS A 41 2.52 -0.30 9.46
N PHE A 42 1.72 0.22 8.54
CA PHE A 42 0.28 0.26 8.70
C PHE A 42 -0.33 -1.15 8.82
N LEU A 43 -0.05 -2.05 7.88
CA LEU A 43 -0.63 -3.39 7.85
C LEU A 43 -0.29 -4.17 9.12
N PHE A 44 0.99 -4.21 9.50
CA PHE A 44 1.45 -5.09 10.58
C PHE A 44 1.37 -4.49 11.98
N LEU A 45 1.32 -3.17 12.13
CA LEU A 45 1.26 -2.53 13.46
C LEU A 45 -0.09 -1.85 13.73
N GLU A 46 -0.69 -1.20 12.73
CA GLU A 46 -1.91 -0.40 12.93
C GLU A 46 -3.19 -1.16 12.53
N PHE A 47 -3.11 -2.05 11.53
CA PHE A 47 -4.26 -2.71 10.92
C PHE A 47 -4.44 -4.17 11.35
N VAL A 48 -3.47 -4.74 12.08
CA VAL A 48 -3.42 -6.17 12.46
C VAL A 48 -4.71 -6.70 13.10
N GLU A 49 -5.36 -5.92 13.96
CA GLU A 49 -6.61 -6.33 14.60
C GLU A 49 -7.81 -6.30 13.64
N CYS A 50 -7.77 -5.46 12.62
CA CYS A 50 -8.77 -5.47 11.56
C CYS A 50 -8.53 -6.65 10.61
N ASP A 51 -7.27 -6.88 10.24
CA ASP A 51 -6.82 -7.96 9.36
C ASP A 51 -7.31 -9.32 9.87
N LYS A 52 -7.07 -9.63 11.15
CA LYS A 52 -7.60 -10.85 11.81
C LYS A 52 -9.11 -11.00 11.67
N LYS A 53 -9.88 -9.92 11.78
CA LYS A 53 -11.35 -9.98 11.64
C LYS A 53 -11.78 -10.24 10.20
N ILE A 54 -11.03 -9.73 9.22
CA ILE A 54 -11.25 -10.00 7.80
C ILE A 54 -10.92 -11.48 7.50
N GLU A 55 -9.81 -11.99 8.03
CA GLU A 55 -9.47 -13.42 7.92
C GLU A 55 -10.57 -14.32 8.49
N ILE A 56 -11.09 -14.01 9.68
CA ILE A 56 -12.20 -14.75 10.31
C ILE A 56 -13.49 -14.66 9.49
N LEU A 57 -13.75 -13.52 8.83
CA LEU A 57 -14.90 -13.36 7.94
C LEU A 57 -14.84 -14.34 6.76
N ASN A 58 -13.64 -14.74 6.34
CA ASN A 58 -13.38 -15.74 5.30
C ASN A 58 -14.22 -15.51 4.04
N SER A 59 -14.29 -14.25 3.59
CA SER A 59 -15.05 -13.87 2.41
C SER A 59 -14.32 -14.33 1.14
N THR A 60 -15.09 -14.58 0.07
CA THR A 60 -14.53 -14.82 -1.26
C THR A 60 -13.66 -13.66 -1.74
N CYS A 61 -14.01 -12.43 -1.33
CA CYS A 61 -13.22 -11.24 -1.66
C CYS A 61 -11.82 -11.35 -1.08
N HIS A 62 -11.69 -11.52 0.24
CA HIS A 62 -10.40 -11.62 0.91
C HIS A 62 -9.53 -12.74 0.33
N GLY A 63 -10.13 -13.92 0.06
CA GLY A 63 -9.39 -15.06 -0.52
C GLY A 63 -8.85 -14.82 -1.93
N ASN A 64 -9.52 -13.99 -2.74
CA ASN A 64 -9.12 -13.68 -4.11
C ASN A 64 -8.42 -12.32 -4.25
N TYR A 65 -8.34 -11.55 -3.16
CA TYR A 65 -7.88 -10.18 -3.22
C TYR A 65 -6.36 -10.12 -3.38
N ASN A 66 -5.93 -9.60 -4.52
CA ASN A 66 -4.56 -9.20 -4.77
C ASN A 66 -4.54 -7.70 -5.12
N PRO A 67 -4.03 -6.81 -4.24
CA PRO A 67 -3.96 -5.38 -4.52
C PRO A 67 -2.99 -5.01 -5.64
N PHE A 68 -2.07 -5.90 -6.02
CA PHE A 68 -1.00 -5.60 -6.98
C PHE A 68 -0.75 -6.76 -7.97
N PRO A 69 -1.76 -7.19 -8.75
CA PRO A 69 -1.66 -8.39 -9.58
C PRO A 69 -0.70 -8.26 -10.77
N ASN A 70 -0.34 -7.03 -11.17
CA ASN A 70 0.43 -6.73 -12.38
C ASN A 70 1.69 -5.87 -12.09
N MET A 71 2.39 -6.12 -10.98
CA MET A 71 3.62 -5.36 -10.63
C MET A 71 4.68 -5.33 -11.76
N GLU A 72 4.66 -6.30 -12.67
CA GLU A 72 5.63 -6.42 -13.77
C GLU A 72 5.22 -5.70 -15.07
N LYS A 73 3.94 -5.37 -15.27
CA LYS A 73 3.44 -4.88 -16.58
C LYS A 73 3.37 -3.35 -16.71
N GLY A 74 3.60 -2.61 -15.63
CA GLY A 74 3.36 -1.16 -15.60
C GLY A 74 1.87 -0.83 -15.65
N GLY A 75 1.45 0.19 -14.89
CA GLY A 75 0.03 0.46 -14.66
C GLY A 75 -0.74 0.99 -15.86
N THR A 76 -1.79 0.27 -16.28
CA THR A 76 -2.84 0.76 -17.20
C THR A 76 -4.23 0.86 -16.54
N GLU A 77 -4.34 0.47 -15.26
CA GLU A 77 -5.62 0.39 -14.54
C GLU A 77 -5.90 1.65 -13.73
N LYS A 78 -7.20 1.96 -13.56
CA LYS A 78 -7.65 3.00 -12.63
C LYS A 78 -7.35 2.58 -11.20
N CYS A 79 -6.87 3.50 -10.36
CA CYS A 79 -6.56 3.22 -8.96
C CYS A 79 -7.78 2.74 -8.13
N GLU A 80 -9.00 2.92 -8.64
CA GLU A 80 -10.25 2.48 -8.02
C GLU A 80 -10.40 0.95 -8.02
N ASN A 81 -9.79 0.26 -8.98
CA ASN A 81 -9.85 -1.20 -9.10
C ASN A 81 -8.91 -1.92 -8.12
N LEU A 82 -8.04 -1.19 -7.42
CA LEU A 82 -7.07 -1.74 -6.45
C LEU A 82 -7.73 -2.36 -5.20
N MET A 83 -9.03 -2.18 -5.01
CA MET A 83 -9.78 -2.64 -3.84
C MET A 83 -10.53 -3.95 -4.10
N GLY A 84 -10.15 -4.64 -5.18
CA GLY A 84 -10.79 -5.86 -5.65
C GLY A 84 -11.95 -5.56 -6.59
N GLU A 85 -12.42 -6.59 -7.28
CA GLU A 85 -13.57 -6.49 -8.16
C GLU A 85 -14.78 -5.96 -7.37
N ASN A 86 -15.49 -4.97 -7.93
CA ASN A 86 -16.63 -4.31 -7.29
C ASN A 86 -16.36 -3.69 -5.90
N ASP A 87 -15.12 -3.23 -5.64
CA ASP A 87 -14.72 -2.61 -4.36
C ASP A 87 -14.94 -3.56 -3.16
N CYS A 88 -14.80 -4.87 -3.37
CA CYS A 88 -15.23 -5.87 -2.41
C CYS A 88 -14.52 -5.74 -1.04
N MET A 89 -13.25 -5.30 -1.02
CA MET A 89 -12.53 -5.09 0.25
C MET A 89 -13.14 -3.96 1.09
N ARG A 90 -13.80 -2.99 0.46
CA ARG A 90 -14.55 -1.96 1.19
C ARG A 90 -15.66 -2.59 2.01
N ALA A 91 -16.42 -3.51 1.44
CA ALA A 91 -17.55 -4.13 2.10
C ALA A 91 -17.09 -4.88 3.35
N ASP A 92 -16.04 -5.69 3.22
CA ASP A 92 -15.48 -6.47 4.33
C ASP A 92 -14.92 -5.58 5.44
N ILE A 93 -14.10 -4.58 5.08
CA ILE A 93 -13.52 -3.66 6.06
C ILE A 93 -14.60 -2.84 6.76
N LEU A 94 -15.61 -2.35 6.03
CA LEU A 94 -16.73 -1.61 6.65
C LEU A 94 -17.52 -2.50 7.60
N LYS A 95 -17.73 -3.77 7.26
CA LYS A 95 -18.49 -4.73 8.07
C LYS A 95 -17.79 -5.01 9.41
N VAL A 96 -16.48 -5.23 9.41
CA VAL A 96 -15.77 -5.72 10.61
C VAL A 96 -14.94 -4.66 11.35
N CYS A 97 -14.60 -3.55 10.70
CA CYS A 97 -13.69 -2.54 11.23
C CYS A 97 -14.21 -1.09 11.09
N GLY A 98 -15.20 -0.87 10.22
CA GLY A 98 -15.88 0.40 10.05
C GLY A 98 -15.15 1.44 9.20
N LYS A 99 -15.79 2.60 9.05
CA LYS A 99 -15.44 3.64 8.07
C LYS A 99 -14.05 4.25 8.24
N LYS A 100 -13.55 4.36 9.48
CA LYS A 100 -12.21 4.93 9.76
C LYS A 100 -11.11 4.02 9.19
N HIS A 101 -11.19 2.73 9.47
CA HIS A 101 -10.25 1.73 8.96
C HIS A 101 -10.28 1.68 7.43
N TRP A 102 -11.47 1.67 6.83
CA TRP A 102 -11.62 1.71 5.38
C TRP A 102 -10.92 2.92 4.74
N LYS A 103 -11.22 4.14 5.23
CA LYS A 103 -10.62 5.36 4.67
C LYS A 103 -9.09 5.33 4.74
N ARG A 104 -8.53 4.83 5.85
CA ARG A 104 -7.08 4.74 6.04
C ARG A 104 -6.46 3.67 5.12
N TYR A 105 -7.07 2.50 5.06
CA TYR A 105 -6.65 1.39 4.21
C TYR A 105 -6.60 1.80 2.74
N ARG A 106 -7.71 2.35 2.21
CA ARG A 106 -7.81 2.82 0.84
C ARG A 106 -6.76 3.89 0.52
N LYS A 107 -6.58 4.87 1.41
CA LYS A 107 -5.62 5.96 1.21
C LYS A 107 -4.19 5.44 1.06
N ILE A 108 -3.75 4.57 1.97
CA ILE A 108 -2.38 4.06 1.98
C ILE A 108 -2.08 3.21 0.74
N HIS A 109 -3.00 2.33 0.34
CA HIS A 109 -2.81 1.48 -0.83
C HIS A 109 -2.81 2.27 -2.14
N ILE A 110 -3.67 3.28 -2.29
CA ILE A 110 -3.66 4.16 -3.47
C ILE A 110 -2.35 4.97 -3.53
N GLU A 111 -1.90 5.55 -2.42
CA GLU A 111 -0.64 6.29 -2.37
C GLU A 111 0.55 5.41 -2.79
N MET A 112 0.58 4.15 -2.36
CA MET A 112 1.60 3.17 -2.77
C MET A 112 1.52 2.86 -4.27
N ALA A 113 0.34 2.53 -4.77
CA ALA A 113 0.14 2.19 -6.17
C ALA A 113 0.53 3.33 -7.11
N GLN A 114 0.16 4.57 -6.77
CA GLN A 114 0.55 5.76 -7.52
C GLN A 114 2.07 5.99 -7.49
N THR A 115 2.69 5.83 -6.31
CA THR A 115 4.15 5.96 -6.16
C THR A 115 4.89 4.96 -7.04
N MET A 116 4.39 3.73 -7.10
CA MET A 116 4.94 2.64 -7.90
C MET A 116 4.53 2.70 -9.39
N LYS A 117 3.73 3.71 -9.79
CA LYS A 117 3.19 3.86 -11.15
C LYS A 117 2.39 2.62 -11.61
N LEU A 118 1.68 1.98 -10.68
CA LEU A 118 0.80 0.84 -10.92
C LEU A 118 -0.61 1.29 -11.36
N CYS A 119 -0.97 2.54 -11.12
CA CYS A 119 -2.22 3.14 -11.57
C CYS A 119 -2.06 4.65 -11.77
N GLN A 120 -3.02 5.26 -12.47
CA GLN A 120 -3.14 6.72 -12.61
C GLN A 120 -4.43 7.20 -11.92
N SER A 121 -4.36 8.39 -11.31
CA SER A 121 -5.47 9.09 -10.66
C SER A 121 -6.46 9.65 -11.65
#